data_AF-A0A3D5X923-F1
#
_entry.id   AF-A0A3D5X923-F1
#
_cell.length_a   1.000
_cell.length_b   1.000
_cell.length_c   1.000
_cell.angle_alpha   90.00
_cell.angle_beta   90.00
_cell.angle_gamma   90.00
#
_symmetry.space_group_name_H-M   'P 1'
#
loop_
_entity.id
_entity.type
_entity.pdbx_description
1 polymer ?
#
loop_
_entity_poly.entity_id
_entity_poly.type
_entity_poly.pdbx_seq_one_letter_code
_entity_poly.pdbx_strand_id
1 'polypeptide(L)'
;MKKISVVLLTLTMGLMLINGCKTTSRIVAWQMPSDEYAFIEYYQTNEGKALEGEPFPGRRIDGPTYAFSSEMGEVSSFTGINSDMDSLMVMLGKGLILRGTQGGGMYSRLLPYNNLPFTEGMLEVRSISSEGVRVQWDGQPILLKAGEPWINSSSETDTIPSANGVVIVENTTTYTIVFHGFLKKGKLLYN
;
A
#
# COMPACT_ATOMS: atom_id res chain seq x y z
N MET A 1 -24.35 -56.30 71.81
CA MET A 1 -22.95 -56.46 71.36
C MET A 1 -22.96 -57.30 70.09
N LYS A 2 -22.79 -56.67 68.92
CA LYS A 2 -22.86 -57.32 67.60
C LYS A 2 -21.52 -57.21 66.88
N LYS A 3 -21.15 -58.36 66.32
CA LYS A 3 -19.97 -58.76 65.53
C LYS A 3 -20.04 -58.14 64.11
N ILE A 4 -18.94 -57.61 63.56
CA ILE A 4 -17.86 -58.23 62.75
C ILE A 4 -17.97 -57.90 61.23
N SER A 5 -16.84 -57.40 60.73
CA SER A 5 -16.16 -57.56 59.43
C SER A 5 -16.68 -57.00 58.09
N VAL A 6 -15.76 -56.21 57.51
CA VAL A 6 -15.11 -56.35 56.18
C VAL A 6 -16.05 -56.43 54.98
N VAL A 7 -15.99 -55.43 54.10
CA VAL A 7 -15.57 -55.61 52.68
C VAL A 7 -15.01 -54.28 52.16
N LEU A 8 -13.74 -54.34 51.82
CA LEU A 8 -12.99 -53.40 50.99
C LEU A 8 -13.47 -53.59 49.54
N LEU A 9 -14.05 -52.58 48.90
CA LEU A 9 -14.37 -52.61 47.47
C LEU A 9 -13.77 -51.40 46.77
N THR A 10 -12.50 -51.54 46.40
CA THR A 10 -11.80 -50.80 45.36
C THR A 10 -12.51 -50.99 44.02
N LEU A 11 -13.14 -49.96 43.48
CA LEU A 11 -13.48 -49.89 42.06
C LEU A 11 -12.65 -48.78 41.42
N THR A 12 -11.61 -49.24 40.73
CA THR A 12 -10.66 -48.50 39.91
C THR A 12 -11.37 -47.68 38.85
N MET A 13 -11.56 -46.38 39.11
CA MET A 13 -11.87 -45.40 38.08
C MET A 13 -10.60 -45.20 37.25
N GLY A 14 -10.52 -45.91 36.13
CA GLY A 14 -9.42 -45.80 35.18
C GLY A 14 -9.27 -44.35 34.72
N LEU A 15 -8.22 -43.69 35.21
CA LEU A 15 -7.66 -42.51 34.58
C LEU A 15 -7.20 -42.90 33.17
N MET A 16 -8.08 -42.71 32.20
CA MET A 16 -7.64 -42.51 30.82
C MET A 16 -6.92 -41.17 30.77
N LEU A 17 -5.62 -41.21 31.07
CA LEU A 17 -4.67 -40.18 30.68
C LEU A 17 -4.63 -40.17 29.15
N ILE A 18 -5.57 -39.43 28.56
CA ILE A 18 -5.45 -38.89 27.22
C ILE A 18 -4.19 -38.02 27.20
N ASN A 19 -3.06 -38.65 26.85
CA ASN A 19 -1.88 -37.99 26.32
C ASN A 19 -2.27 -37.35 24.98
N GLY A 20 -3.06 -36.27 25.06
CA GLY A 20 -3.21 -35.33 23.97
C GLY A 20 -1.86 -34.67 23.77
N CYS A 21 -1.05 -35.25 22.89
CA CYS A 21 0.14 -34.62 22.36
C CYS A 21 -0.33 -33.32 21.71
N LYS A 22 -0.27 -32.21 22.45
CA LYS A 22 -0.51 -30.88 21.91
C LYS A 22 0.69 -30.58 21.04
N THR A 23 0.62 -31.00 19.77
CA THR A 23 1.47 -30.49 18.71
C THR A 23 1.20 -28.99 18.67
N THR A 24 1.99 -28.25 19.44
CA THR A 24 1.97 -26.81 19.43
C THR A 24 2.68 -26.45 18.13
N SER A 25 1.94 -26.46 17.02
CA SER A 25 2.44 -25.90 15.77
C SER A 25 2.80 -24.45 16.09
N ARG A 26 4.10 -24.17 16.17
CA ARG A 26 4.58 -22.80 16.26
C ARG A 26 4.06 -22.12 14.99
N ILE A 27 3.06 -21.26 15.13
CA ILE A 27 2.66 -20.36 14.06
C ILE A 27 3.87 -19.44 13.87
N VAL A 28 4.70 -19.77 12.89
CA VAL A 28 5.78 -18.88 12.47
C VAL A 28 5.08 -17.70 11.80
N ALA A 29 5.16 -16.53 12.42
CA ALA A 29 4.68 -15.30 11.80
C ALA A 29 5.40 -15.15 10.45
N TRP A 30 4.63 -14.93 9.38
CA TRP A 30 5.20 -14.70 8.06
C TRP A 30 6.20 -13.55 8.10
N GLN A 31 7.34 -13.74 7.45
CA GLN A 31 8.35 -12.71 7.25
C GLN A 31 8.57 -12.56 5.75
N MET A 32 8.68 -11.31 5.30
CA MET A 32 9.03 -11.03 3.91
C MET A 32 10.43 -11.60 3.61
N PRO A 33 10.63 -12.30 2.48
CA PRO A 33 11.96 -12.75 2.06
C PRO A 33 12.97 -11.60 2.04
N SER A 34 14.20 -11.86 2.49
CA SER A 34 15.24 -10.81 2.60
C SER A 34 15.68 -10.23 1.26
N ASP A 35 15.44 -10.96 0.17
CA ASP A 35 15.72 -10.55 -1.21
C ASP A 35 14.53 -9.85 -1.88
N GLU A 36 13.45 -9.57 -1.13
CA GLU A 36 12.23 -8.93 -1.62
C GLU A 36 11.95 -7.58 -0.94
N TYR A 37 11.12 -6.78 -1.61
CA TYR A 37 10.52 -5.56 -1.08
C TYR A 37 9.07 -5.44 -1.56
N ALA A 38 8.21 -4.75 -0.81
CA ALA A 38 6.87 -4.42 -1.27
C ALA A 38 6.93 -3.20 -2.22
N PHE A 39 6.37 -3.33 -3.43
CA PHE A 39 6.25 -2.20 -4.35
C PHE A 39 4.83 -1.63 -4.32
N ILE A 40 4.72 -0.34 -4.01
CA ILE A 40 3.45 0.38 -3.91
C ILE A 40 3.54 1.60 -4.83
N GLU A 41 2.56 1.77 -5.71
CA GLU A 41 2.37 3.03 -6.44
C GLU A 41 1.29 3.87 -5.77
N TYR A 42 1.56 5.15 -5.58
CA TYR A 42 0.65 6.15 -5.05
C TYR A 42 0.63 7.37 -5.98
N TYR A 43 -0.45 7.51 -6.75
CA TYR A 43 -0.64 8.59 -7.70
C TYR A 43 -1.79 9.51 -7.29
N GLN A 44 -1.58 10.81 -7.44
CA GLN A 44 -2.61 11.82 -7.44
C GLN A 44 -2.81 12.30 -8.88
N THR A 45 -4.05 12.28 -9.37
CA THR A 45 -4.45 12.88 -10.65
C THR A 45 -5.32 14.09 -10.37
N ASN A 46 -4.90 15.24 -10.86
CA ASN A 46 -5.71 16.46 -10.83
C ASN A 46 -6.18 16.75 -12.25
N GLU A 47 -7.48 16.67 -12.46
CA GLU A 47 -8.13 16.93 -13.73
C GLU A 47 -9.06 18.12 -13.61
N GLY A 48 -8.89 19.08 -14.52
CA GLY A 48 -9.76 20.25 -14.59
C GLY A 48 -10.55 20.27 -15.88
N LYS A 49 -11.83 20.59 -15.80
CA LYS A 49 -12.73 20.70 -16.95
C LYS A 49 -13.42 22.06 -16.93
N ALA A 50 -13.29 22.83 -18.00
CA ALA A 50 -14.05 24.07 -18.15
C ALA A 50 -15.53 23.73 -18.36
N LEU A 51 -16.39 24.28 -17.50
CA LEU A 51 -17.84 24.24 -17.62
C LEU A 51 -18.35 25.47 -18.37
N GLU A 52 -17.70 26.62 -18.18
CA GLU A 52 -18.00 27.87 -18.86
C GLU A 52 -16.73 28.70 -19.06
N GLY A 53 -16.63 29.41 -20.18
CA GLY A 53 -15.51 30.29 -20.52
C GLY A 53 -14.30 29.54 -21.08
N GLU A 54 -13.29 30.30 -21.50
CA GLU A 54 -12.06 29.78 -22.09
C GLU A 54 -10.92 29.81 -21.03
N PRO A 55 -10.49 28.64 -20.52
CA PRO A 55 -9.43 28.55 -19.52
C PRO A 55 -8.06 28.91 -20.12
N PHE A 56 -7.19 29.50 -19.31
CA PHE A 56 -5.77 29.61 -19.68
C PHE A 56 -5.12 28.22 -19.77
N PRO A 57 -4.06 28.07 -20.59
CA PRO A 57 -3.30 26.83 -20.62
C PRO A 57 -2.76 26.52 -19.22
N GLY A 58 -3.08 25.33 -18.74
CA GLY A 58 -2.62 24.88 -17.43
C GLY A 58 -1.10 24.65 -17.38
N ARG A 59 -0.59 24.42 -16.17
CA ARG A 59 0.85 24.19 -15.93
C ARG A 59 1.32 22.92 -16.63
N ARG A 60 2.59 22.89 -17.02
CA ARG A 60 3.24 21.66 -17.50
C ARG A 60 4.21 21.16 -16.45
N ILE A 61 4.19 19.85 -16.19
CA ILE A 61 5.13 19.20 -15.28
C ILE A 61 5.99 18.20 -16.04
N ASP A 62 7.25 18.10 -15.63
CA ASP A 62 8.26 17.22 -16.23
C ASP A 62 7.91 15.74 -16.03
N GLY A 63 8.51 14.88 -16.86
CA GLY A 63 8.21 13.45 -16.99
C GLY A 63 8.59 12.59 -15.77
N PRO A 64 8.21 11.30 -15.79
CA PRO A 64 8.48 10.37 -14.70
C PRO A 64 9.97 10.10 -14.51
N THR A 65 10.41 9.90 -13.26
CA THR A 65 11.81 9.51 -12.97
C THR A 65 11.98 8.00 -12.77
N TYR A 66 10.95 7.21 -13.04
CA TYR A 66 11.02 5.75 -13.06
C TYR A 66 9.96 5.13 -13.99
N ALA A 67 10.12 3.85 -14.31
CA ALA A 67 9.13 3.02 -14.98
C ALA A 67 9.00 1.67 -14.28
N PHE A 68 7.78 1.12 -14.26
CA PHE A 68 7.49 -0.22 -13.75
C PHE A 68 7.00 -1.13 -14.89
N SER A 69 7.56 -2.34 -14.96
CA SER A 69 7.08 -3.42 -15.84
C SER A 69 6.48 -4.53 -14.98
N SER A 70 5.16 -4.69 -15.05
CA SER A 70 4.45 -5.77 -14.35
C SER A 70 4.77 -7.15 -14.92
N GLU A 71 5.07 -7.25 -16.21
CA GLU A 71 5.44 -8.50 -16.87
C GLU A 71 6.79 -9.03 -16.36
N MET A 72 7.77 -8.14 -16.20
CA MET A 72 9.12 -8.51 -15.77
C MET A 72 9.31 -8.43 -14.24
N GLY A 73 8.38 -7.78 -13.54
CA GLY A 73 8.51 -7.43 -12.12
C GLY A 73 9.65 -6.44 -11.87
N GLU A 74 9.91 -5.54 -12.83
CA GLU A 74 11.08 -4.66 -12.84
C GLU A 74 10.70 -3.20 -12.59
N VAL A 75 11.43 -2.56 -11.69
CA VAL A 75 11.35 -1.12 -11.44
C VAL A 75 12.65 -0.49 -11.95
N SER A 76 12.56 0.33 -12.99
CA SER A 76 13.70 1.04 -13.57
C SER A 76 13.70 2.49 -13.12
N SER A 77 14.71 2.90 -12.35
CA SER A 77 14.90 4.29 -11.95
C SER A 77 15.76 5.03 -12.98
N PHE A 78 15.36 6.24 -13.34
CA PHE A 78 16.13 7.18 -14.19
C PHE A 78 16.90 8.22 -13.35
N THR A 79 16.88 8.03 -12.03
CA THR A 79 17.57 8.87 -11.05
C THR A 79 18.18 7.97 -9.97
N GLY A 80 19.23 8.44 -9.27
CA GLY A 80 19.81 7.67 -8.19
C GLY A 80 18.84 7.48 -7.02
N ILE A 81 18.74 6.26 -6.49
CA ILE A 81 18.03 5.97 -5.24
C ILE A 81 19.06 5.87 -4.13
N ASN A 82 18.94 6.72 -3.11
CA ASN A 82 19.78 6.63 -1.93
C ASN A 82 19.07 5.80 -0.85
N SER A 83 19.35 4.51 -0.81
CA SER A 83 18.84 3.59 0.21
C SER A 83 19.83 2.50 0.52
N ASP A 84 19.84 2.04 1.77
CA ASP A 84 20.35 0.73 2.10
C ASP A 84 19.39 -0.34 1.55
N MET A 85 19.88 -1.13 0.59
CA MET A 85 19.10 -2.16 -0.09
C MET A 85 18.89 -3.40 0.79
N ASP A 86 19.75 -3.66 1.76
CA ASP A 86 19.63 -4.83 2.62
C ASP A 86 18.45 -4.68 3.57
N SER A 87 18.21 -3.45 4.06
CA SER A 87 17.09 -3.11 4.94
C SER A 87 15.84 -2.60 4.21
N LEU A 88 15.84 -2.52 2.87
CA LEU A 88 14.68 -2.05 2.10
C LEU A 88 13.45 -2.92 2.36
N MET A 89 12.36 -2.29 2.83
CA MET A 89 11.07 -2.94 3.09
C MET A 89 10.02 -2.57 2.05
N VAL A 90 9.92 -1.27 1.73
CA VAL A 90 8.94 -0.74 0.78
C VAL A 90 9.64 0.17 -0.21
N MET A 91 9.32 0.01 -1.48
CA MET A 91 9.59 1.01 -2.50
C MET A 91 8.26 1.67 -2.87
N LEU A 92 8.12 2.96 -2.55
CA LEU A 92 6.93 3.74 -2.89
C LEU A 92 7.20 4.54 -4.16
N GLY A 93 6.52 4.18 -5.25
CA GLY A 93 6.41 5.02 -6.44
C GLY A 93 5.36 6.10 -6.22
N LYS A 94 5.77 7.36 -6.05
CA LYS A 94 4.85 8.48 -5.84
C LYS A 94 4.75 9.34 -7.08
N GLY A 95 3.54 9.70 -7.51
CA GLY A 95 3.33 10.52 -8.70
C GLY A 95 2.20 11.54 -8.64
N LEU A 96 2.30 12.54 -9.50
CA LEU A 96 1.31 13.57 -9.76
C LEU A 96 1.05 13.64 -11.26
N ILE A 97 -0.22 13.59 -11.65
CA ILE A 97 -0.67 13.73 -13.04
C ILE A 97 -1.55 14.97 -13.12
N LEU A 98 -1.28 15.85 -14.10
CA LEU A 98 -2.13 17.00 -14.39
C LEU A 98 -2.84 16.79 -15.73
N ARG A 99 -4.14 17.11 -15.78
CA ARG A 99 -4.98 17.01 -16.98
C ARG A 99 -5.90 18.22 -17.14
N GLY A 100 -6.25 18.51 -18.39
CA GLY A 100 -7.22 19.55 -18.73
C GLY A 100 -6.80 20.93 -18.23
N THR A 101 -7.70 21.63 -17.54
CA THR A 101 -7.44 23.00 -17.05
C THR A 101 -6.44 23.05 -15.88
N GLN A 102 -6.23 21.92 -15.19
CA GLN A 102 -5.19 21.79 -14.15
C GLN A 102 -3.77 21.73 -14.74
N GLY A 103 -3.64 21.39 -16.02
CA GLY A 103 -2.34 21.29 -16.69
C GLY A 103 -2.16 20.05 -17.54
N GLY A 104 -0.90 19.74 -17.82
CA GLY A 104 -0.51 18.56 -18.59
C GLY A 104 0.83 18.00 -18.16
N GLY A 105 0.92 16.67 -18.09
CA GLY A 105 2.15 15.96 -17.79
C GLY A 105 2.02 15.06 -16.56
N MET A 106 3.12 14.39 -16.23
CA MET A 106 3.21 13.47 -15.12
C MET A 106 4.60 13.52 -14.51
N TYR A 107 4.65 13.84 -13.23
CA TYR A 107 5.85 13.77 -12.41
C TYR A 107 5.76 12.53 -11.52
N SER A 108 6.82 11.76 -11.40
CA SER A 108 6.88 10.64 -10.47
C SER A 108 8.28 10.43 -9.92
N ARG A 109 8.40 9.85 -8.73
CA ARG A 109 9.66 9.47 -8.09
C ARG A 109 9.55 8.21 -7.25
N LEU A 110 10.67 7.56 -7.01
CA LEU A 110 10.79 6.43 -6.09
C LEU A 110 11.23 6.90 -4.71
N LEU A 111 10.59 6.38 -3.67
CA LEU A 111 10.85 6.68 -2.27
C LEU A 111 11.08 5.37 -1.51
N PRO A 112 12.33 5.07 -1.11
CA PRO A 112 12.64 3.87 -0.35
C PRO A 112 12.29 4.05 1.14
N TYR A 113 11.71 3.02 1.74
CA TYR A 113 11.45 2.95 3.18
C TYR A 113 11.98 1.64 3.75
N ASN A 114 12.78 1.76 4.81
CA ASN A 114 13.44 0.64 5.47
C ASN A 114 12.77 0.28 6.81
N ASN A 115 11.73 1.03 7.19
CA ASN A 115 11.00 0.85 8.45
C ASN A 115 9.51 1.09 8.24
N LEU A 116 8.70 0.46 9.09
CA LEU A 116 7.27 0.68 9.21
C LEU A 116 6.91 1.03 10.66
N PRO A 117 5.86 1.84 10.91
CA PRO A 117 5.05 2.53 9.91
C PRO A 117 5.77 3.75 9.28
N PHE A 118 5.27 4.24 8.15
CA PHE A 118 5.66 5.54 7.58
C PHE A 118 4.46 6.27 6.98
N THR A 119 4.61 7.57 6.71
CA THR A 119 3.53 8.43 6.20
C THR A 119 3.99 9.29 5.02
N GLU A 120 3.16 9.36 3.99
CA GLU A 120 3.34 10.21 2.81
C GLU A 120 2.03 10.91 2.44
N GLY A 121 1.87 12.15 2.90
CA GLY A 121 0.61 12.88 2.75
C GLY A 121 -0.51 12.20 3.53
N MET A 122 -1.62 11.84 2.86
CA MET A 122 -2.76 11.14 3.47
C MET A 122 -2.58 9.63 3.61
N LEU A 123 -1.53 9.07 3.00
CA LEU A 123 -1.22 7.64 3.04
C LEU A 123 -0.28 7.32 4.20
N GLU A 124 -0.73 6.48 5.14
CA GLU A 124 0.12 5.86 6.15
C GLU A 124 0.26 4.36 5.85
N VAL A 125 1.48 3.86 5.66
CA VAL A 125 1.74 2.43 5.49
C VAL A 125 2.12 1.84 6.83
N ARG A 126 1.35 0.87 7.33
CA ARG A 126 1.46 0.38 8.71
C ARG A 126 2.17 -0.94 8.86
N SER A 127 1.80 -1.92 8.04
CA SER A 127 2.35 -3.28 8.15
C SER A 127 2.24 -4.00 6.82
N ILE A 128 3.11 -4.99 6.65
CA ILE A 128 3.12 -5.91 5.50
C ILE A 128 2.86 -7.31 6.04
N SER A 129 2.02 -8.06 5.33
CA SER A 129 1.79 -9.49 5.59
C SER A 129 1.75 -10.27 4.28
N SER A 130 1.64 -11.59 4.37
CA SER A 130 1.41 -12.45 3.19
C SER A 130 0.11 -12.14 2.44
N GLU A 131 -0.84 -11.45 3.07
CA GLU A 131 -2.12 -11.06 2.47
C GLU A 131 -2.02 -9.76 1.66
N GLY A 132 -1.02 -8.93 1.95
CA GLY A 132 -0.85 -7.62 1.33
C GLY A 132 -0.31 -6.56 2.28
N VAL A 133 -0.62 -5.31 1.97
CA VAL A 133 -0.14 -4.15 2.74
C VAL A 133 -1.31 -3.49 3.46
N ARG A 134 -1.20 -3.36 4.78
CA ARG A 134 -2.17 -2.58 5.57
C ARG A 134 -1.76 -1.12 5.58
N VAL A 135 -2.64 -0.28 5.07
CA VAL A 135 -2.48 1.17 5.02
C VAL A 135 -3.63 1.87 5.73
N GLN A 136 -3.45 3.15 6.03
CA GLN A 136 -4.52 4.04 6.46
C GLN A 136 -4.58 5.22 5.49
N TRP A 137 -5.77 5.52 4.98
CA TRP A 137 -6.04 6.68 4.16
C TRP A 137 -7.00 7.60 4.91
N ASP A 138 -6.53 8.80 5.29
CA ASP A 138 -7.36 9.77 6.02
C ASP A 138 -8.13 9.15 7.22
N GLY A 139 -7.42 8.38 8.03
CA GLY A 139 -8.00 7.67 9.19
C GLY A 139 -8.67 6.32 8.85
N GLN A 140 -8.96 6.02 7.59
CA GLN A 140 -9.65 4.78 7.20
C GLN A 140 -8.68 3.63 6.93
N PRO A 141 -8.83 2.48 7.62
CA PRO A 141 -7.97 1.33 7.40
C PRO A 141 -8.30 0.61 6.09
N ILE A 142 -7.27 0.29 5.31
CA ILE A 142 -7.38 -0.39 4.00
C ILE A 142 -6.36 -1.54 3.96
N LEU A 143 -6.77 -2.69 3.43
CA LEU A 143 -5.87 -3.78 3.03
C LEU A 143 -5.69 -3.74 1.51
N LEU A 144 -4.50 -3.38 1.06
CA LEU A 144 -4.14 -3.42 -0.35
C LEU A 144 -3.70 -4.84 -0.73
N LYS A 145 -4.44 -5.48 -1.62
CA LYS A 145 -4.06 -6.75 -2.24
C LYS A 145 -3.27 -6.50 -3.52
N ALA A 146 -2.43 -7.47 -3.89
CA ALA A 146 -1.59 -7.34 -5.07
C ALA A 146 -2.44 -7.17 -6.34
N GLY A 147 -2.14 -6.13 -7.12
CA GLY A 147 -2.81 -5.82 -8.39
C GLY A 147 -4.20 -5.20 -8.27
N GLU A 148 -4.75 -5.04 -7.06
CA GLU A 148 -6.07 -4.43 -6.84
C GLU A 148 -5.90 -2.93 -6.51
N PRO A 149 -6.24 -2.01 -7.45
CA PRO A 149 -6.13 -0.59 -7.18
C PRO A 149 -7.20 -0.15 -6.18
N TRP A 150 -6.78 0.61 -5.17
CA TRP A 150 -7.67 1.41 -4.36
C TRP A 150 -7.76 2.82 -4.95
N ILE A 151 -8.98 3.33 -5.14
CA ILE A 151 -9.25 4.62 -5.79
C ILE A 151 -10.18 5.45 -4.91
N ASN A 152 -9.85 6.73 -4.73
CA ASN A 152 -10.72 7.71 -4.10
C ASN A 152 -10.71 8.99 -4.93
N SER A 153 -11.90 9.55 -5.17
CA SER A 153 -12.04 10.74 -6.00
C SER A 153 -12.98 11.75 -5.34
N SER A 154 -12.62 13.02 -5.43
CA SER A 154 -13.46 14.16 -5.05
C SER A 154 -13.49 15.18 -6.18
N SER A 155 -14.56 15.95 -6.26
CA SER A 155 -14.71 17.02 -7.24
C SER A 155 -15.22 18.29 -6.56
N GLU A 156 -14.73 19.43 -7.02
CA GLU A 156 -15.17 20.76 -6.60
C GLU A 156 -15.36 21.67 -7.82
N THR A 157 -16.23 22.67 -7.70
CA THR A 157 -16.44 23.66 -8.77
C THR A 157 -15.90 25.01 -8.31
N ASP A 158 -15.03 25.58 -9.11
CA ASP A 158 -14.39 26.86 -8.85
C ASP A 158 -14.67 27.88 -9.94
N THR A 159 -14.56 29.16 -9.58
CA THR A 159 -14.56 30.28 -10.53
C THR A 159 -13.19 30.92 -10.54
N ILE A 160 -12.50 30.88 -11.67
CA ILE A 160 -11.15 31.42 -11.84
C ILE A 160 -11.15 32.64 -12.78
N PRO A 161 -10.34 33.67 -12.52
CA PRO A 161 -10.17 34.78 -13.46
C PRO A 161 -9.53 34.33 -14.78
N SER A 162 -9.98 34.89 -15.91
CA SER A 162 -9.40 34.72 -17.25
C SER A 162 -9.27 36.07 -17.97
N ALA A 163 -8.50 36.13 -19.05
CA ALA A 163 -8.33 37.35 -19.85
C ALA A 163 -9.67 37.93 -20.36
N ASN A 164 -10.65 37.05 -20.61
CA ASN A 164 -11.94 37.42 -21.20
C ASN A 164 -13.10 37.40 -20.18
N GLY A 165 -12.81 37.40 -18.88
CA GLY A 165 -13.82 37.38 -17.82
C GLY A 165 -13.53 36.32 -16.76
N VAL A 166 -14.50 35.48 -16.47
CA VAL A 166 -14.37 34.36 -15.53
C VAL A 166 -14.53 33.04 -16.26
N VAL A 167 -13.91 32.00 -15.72
CA VAL A 167 -14.06 30.62 -16.19
C VAL A 167 -14.55 29.81 -15.01
N ILE A 168 -15.60 29.03 -15.23
CA ILE A 168 -16.11 28.07 -14.26
C ILE A 168 -15.45 26.73 -14.57
N VAL A 169 -14.77 26.14 -13.59
CA VAL A 169 -14.06 24.87 -13.75
C VAL A 169 -14.55 23.85 -12.74
N GLU A 170 -14.70 22.62 -13.18
CA GLU A 170 -14.81 21.45 -12.30
C GLU A 170 -13.42 20.85 -12.12
N ASN A 171 -12.95 20.80 -10.89
CA ASN A 171 -11.67 20.22 -10.50
C ASN A 171 -11.93 18.88 -9.83
N THR A 172 -11.42 17.81 -10.43
CA THR A 172 -11.48 16.45 -9.87
C THR A 172 -10.09 16.02 -9.42
N THR A 173 -9.98 15.61 -8.16
CA THR A 173 -8.77 14.99 -7.61
C THR A 173 -9.03 13.50 -7.42
N THR A 174 -8.25 12.66 -8.08
CA THR A 174 -8.30 11.20 -7.92
C THR A 174 -7.00 10.69 -7.34
N TYR A 175 -7.08 9.99 -6.22
CA TYR A 175 -5.98 9.24 -5.64
C TYR A 175 -6.08 7.78 -6.04
N THR A 176 -4.97 7.19 -6.45
CA THR A 176 -4.87 5.76 -6.77
C THR A 176 -3.70 5.17 -6.02
N ILE A 177 -3.95 4.09 -5.29
CA ILE A 177 -2.92 3.33 -4.59
C ILE A 177 -2.97 1.89 -5.08
N VAL A 178 -1.84 1.37 -5.53
CA VAL A 178 -1.72 -0.01 -6.02
C VAL A 178 -0.56 -0.68 -5.30
N PHE A 179 -0.81 -1.80 -4.64
CA PHE A 179 0.24 -2.71 -4.23
C PHE A 179 0.49 -3.68 -5.39
N HIS A 180 1.70 -3.70 -5.94
CA HIS A 180 2.03 -4.55 -7.09
C HIS A 180 2.55 -5.94 -6.72
N GLY A 181 2.73 -6.19 -5.41
CA GLY A 181 3.31 -7.41 -4.89
C GLY A 181 4.71 -7.22 -4.31
N PHE A 182 5.29 -8.34 -3.91
CA PHE A 182 6.66 -8.42 -3.46
C PHE A 182 7.58 -8.62 -4.66
N LEU A 183 8.50 -7.68 -4.89
CA LEU A 183 9.43 -7.70 -6.00
C LEU A 183 10.83 -8.05 -5.50
N LYS A 184 11.63 -8.69 -6.35
CA LYS A 184 13.02 -9.01 -6.04
C LYS A 184 13.88 -7.75 -6.06
N LYS A 185 14.74 -7.56 -5.06
CA LYS A 185 15.69 -6.43 -5.01
C LYS A 185 16.62 -6.38 -6.22
N GLY A 186 16.99 -7.54 -6.77
CA GLY A 186 17.76 -7.63 -8.03
C GLY A 186 17.01 -7.19 -9.30
N LYS A 187 15.71 -6.88 -9.19
CA LYS A 187 14.86 -6.34 -10.26
C LYS A 187 14.63 -4.82 -10.14
N LEU A 188 15.30 -4.17 -9.20
CA LEU A 188 15.42 -2.72 -9.12
C LEU A 188 16.63 -2.28 -9.95
N LEU A 189 16.38 -1.63 -11.09
CA LEU A 189 17.39 -1.25 -12.07
C LEU A 189 17.69 0.25 -11.98
N TYR A 190 18.95 0.59 -12.23
CA TYR A 190 19.45 1.97 -12.24
C TYR A 190 20.01 2.29 -13.61
N ASN A 191 19.49 3.35 -14.23
CA ASN A 191 19.95 3.86 -15.53
C ASN A 191 20.66 5.21 -15.38
#